data_AF-A0A4P6A418-F1
#
_entry.id   AF-A0A4P6A418-F1
#
_cell.length_a   1.000
_cell.length_b   1.000
_cell.length_c   1.000
_cell.angle_alpha   90.00
_cell.angle_beta   90.00
_cell.angle_gamma   90.00
#
_symmetry.space_group_name_H-M   'P 1'
#
loop_
_entity.id
_entity.type
_entity.pdbx_description
1 polymer ?
#
loop_
_entity_poly.entity_id
_entity_poly.type
_entity_poly.pdbx_seq_one_letter_code
_entity_poly.pdbx_strand_id
1 'polypeptide(L)' 'MTSEEFSRLSVYVHDARKPLNRISMQAELVKMALNGDVPPEKALVALDKIISSAKDCSHTLAEMTSELSGNVSD' A
#
# COMPACT_ATOMS: atom_id res chain seq x y z
N MET A 1 -7.59 16.10 19.37
CA MET A 1 -6.33 15.69 18.74
C MET A 1 -5.32 16.82 18.90
N THR A 2 -4.17 16.54 19.49
CA THR A 2 -3.05 17.47 19.56
C THR A 2 -2.40 17.61 18.18
N SER A 3 -1.61 18.67 17.96
CA SER A 3 -0.87 18.88 16.70
C SER A 3 0.09 17.71 16.39
N GLU A 4 0.56 17.02 17.42
CA GLU A 4 1.47 15.88 17.33
C GLU A 4 0.74 14.61 16.87
N GLU A 5 -0.44 14.32 17.41
CA GLU A 5 -1.30 13.22 16.98
C GLU A 5 -1.72 13.35 15.52
N PHE A 6 -2.02 14.59 15.07
CA PHE A 6 -2.35 14.85 13.68
C PHE A 6 -1.15 14.63 12.74
N SER A 7 0.05 15.01 13.18
CA SER A 7 1.28 14.82 12.42
C SER A 7 1.62 13.32 12.26
N ARG A 8 1.46 12.52 13.33
CA ARG A 8 1.62 11.06 13.28
C ARG A 8 0.59 10.40 12.37
N LEU A 9 -0.68 10.80 12.46
CA LEU A 9 -1.72 10.30 11.57
C LEU A 9 -1.41 10.61 10.10
N SER A 10 -0.85 11.79 9.80
CA SER A 10 -0.44 12.16 8.45
C SER A 10 0.64 11.22 7.88
N VAL A 11 1.63 10.86 8.71
CA VAL A 11 2.66 9.86 8.35
C VAL A 11 2.01 8.52 8.06
N TYR A 12 1.10 8.07 8.93
CA TYR A 12 0.43 6.79 8.73
C TYR A 12 -0.40 6.74 7.43
N VAL A 13 -1.14 7.79 7.13
CA VAL A 13 -1.90 7.89 5.88
C VAL A 13 -0.96 7.91 4.68
N HIS A 14 0.18 8.60 4.76
CA HIS A 14 1.18 8.62 3.70
C HIS A 14 1.73 7.22 3.44
N ASP A 15 2.09 6.49 4.49
CA ASP A 15 2.70 5.16 4.38
C ASP A 15 1.72 4.12 3.85
N ALA A 16 0.44 4.19 4.25
CA ALA A 16 -0.62 3.36 3.67
C ALA A 16 -0.92 3.68 2.19
N ARG A 17 -0.79 4.95 1.77
CA ARG A 17 -1.01 5.35 0.37
C ARG A 17 0.01 4.75 -0.60
N LYS A 18 1.25 4.56 -0.16
CA LYS A 18 2.34 4.07 -1.00
C LYS A 18 2.07 2.69 -1.62
N PRO A 19 1.74 1.62 -0.85
CA PRO A 19 1.40 0.32 -1.43
C PRO A 19 0.08 0.37 -2.22
N LEU A 20 -0.91 1.17 -1.80
CA LEU A 20 -2.17 1.32 -2.55
C LEU A 20 -1.96 1.90 -3.95
N ASN A 21 -1.16 2.95 -4.07
CA ASN A 21 -0.82 3.54 -5.37
C ASN A 21 -0.06 2.55 -6.26
N ARG A 22 0.83 1.75 -5.68
CA ARG A 22 1.54 0.69 -6.40
C ARG A 22 0.57 -0.37 -6.91
N ILE A 23 -0.39 -0.82 -6.10
CA ILE A 23 -1.44 -1.75 -6.52
C ILE A 23 -2.21 -1.20 -7.72
N SER A 24 -2.70 0.05 -7.62
CA SER A 24 -3.47 0.69 -8.69
C SER A 24 -2.68 0.77 -10.00
N MET A 25 -1.42 1.22 -9.94
CA MET A 25 -0.56 1.33 -11.12
C MET A 25 -0.25 -0.04 -11.74
N GLN A 26 0.04 -1.06 -10.93
CA GLN A 26 0.31 -2.40 -11.45
C GLN A 26 -0.96 -3.05 -12.03
N ALA A 27 -2.14 -2.80 -11.44
CA ALA A 27 -3.39 -3.29 -11.98
C ALA A 27 -3.68 -2.69 -13.37
N GLU A 28 -3.36 -1.41 -13.58
CA GLU A 28 -3.46 -0.79 -14.90
C GLU A 28 -2.49 -1.41 -15.90
N LEU A 29 -1.26 -1.71 -15.47
CA LEU A 29 -0.27 -2.41 -16.30
C LEU A 29 -0.74 -3.81 -16.71
N VAL A 30 -1.45 -4.52 -15.84
CA VAL A 30 -2.08 -5.81 -16.17
C VAL A 30 -3.14 -5.64 -17.27
N LYS A 31 -3.99 -4.62 -17.18
CA LYS A 31 -4.98 -4.34 -18.24
C LYS A 31 -4.30 -4.07 -19.58
N MET A 32 -3.27 -3.22 -19.59
CA MET A 32 -2.49 -2.93 -20.79
C MET A 32 -1.89 -4.21 -21.40
N ALA A 33 -1.38 -5.12 -20.57
CA ALA A 33 -0.83 -6.39 -21.04
C ALA A 33 -1.92 -7.31 -21.64
N LEU A 34 -3.11 -7.37 -21.04
CA LEU A 34 -4.25 -8.14 -21.56
C LEU A 34 -4.81 -7.58 -22.86
N ASN A 35 -4.73 -6.26 -23.06
CA ASN A 35 -5.12 -5.59 -24.29
C ASN A 35 -4.07 -5.71 -25.42
N GLY A 36 -2.87 -6.21 -25.10
CA GLY A 36 -1.76 -6.30 -26.05
C GLY A 36 -0.93 -5.02 -26.20
N ASP A 37 -1.15 -4.01 -25.36
CA ASP A 37 -0.40 -2.74 -25.37
C ASP A 37 1.04 -2.92 -24.86
N VAL A 38 1.28 -3.96 -24.05
CA VAL A 38 2.62 -4.35 -23.55
C VAL A 38 2.77 -5.88 -23.54
N PRO A 39 4.01 -6.43 -23.45
CA PRO A 39 4.22 -7.88 -23.42
C PRO A 39 3.47 -8.58 -22.27
N PRO A 40 2.85 -9.76 -22.51
CA PRO A 40 2.10 -10.50 -21.49
C PRO A 40 2.91 -10.84 -20.23
N GLU A 41 4.23 -11.01 -20.34
CA GLU A 41 5.12 -11.28 -19.22
C GLU A 41 5.12 -10.13 -18.20
N LYS A 42 4.85 -8.90 -18.65
CA LYS A 42 4.68 -7.76 -17.75
C LYS A 42 3.45 -7.88 -16.87
N ALA A 43 2.42 -8.62 -17.29
CA ALA A 43 1.25 -8.91 -16.44
C ALA A 43 1.66 -9.75 -15.24
N LEU A 44 2.45 -10.80 -15.44
CA LEU A 44 2.91 -11.68 -14.35
C LEU A 44 3.75 -10.90 -13.34
N VAL A 45 4.72 -10.12 -13.81
CA VAL A 45 5.55 -9.27 -12.93
C VAL A 45 4.70 -8.22 -12.21
N ALA A 46 3.68 -7.66 -12.88
CA ALA A 46 2.77 -6.71 -12.25
C ALA A 46 1.92 -7.36 -11.16
N LEU A 47 1.41 -8.57 -11.39
CA LEU A 47 0.66 -9.36 -10.42
C LEU A 47 1.52 -9.70 -9.18
N ASP A 48 2.77 -10.11 -9.36
CA ASP A 48 3.71 -10.33 -8.25
C ASP A 48 3.89 -9.07 -7.41
N LYS A 49 4.01 -7.91 -8.07
CA LYS A 49 4.11 -6.61 -7.40
C LYS A 49 2.82 -6.23 -6.68
N ILE A 50 1.64 -6.56 -7.21
CA ILE A 50 0.35 -6.37 -6.51
C ILE A 50 0.32 -7.21 -5.24
N ILE A 51 0.68 -8.49 -5.32
CA ILE A 51 0.70 -9.41 -4.18
C ILE A 51 1.66 -8.90 -3.10
N SER A 52 2.88 -8.50 -3.49
CA SER A 52 3.84 -7.90 -2.56
C SER A 52 3.27 -6.64 -1.92
N SER A 53 2.70 -5.73 -2.71
CA SER A 53 2.17 -4.46 -2.20
C SER A 53 0.97 -4.67 -1.27
N ALA A 54 0.15 -5.69 -1.51
CA ALA A 54 -0.95 -6.05 -0.62
C ALA A 54 -0.44 -6.56 0.73
N LYS A 55 0.63 -7.37 0.74
CA LYS A 55 1.31 -7.79 1.98
C LYS A 55 1.91 -6.59 2.72
N ASP A 56 2.60 -5.71 1.99
CA ASP A 56 3.19 -4.49 2.55
C ASP A 56 2.10 -3.60 3.18
N CYS A 57 0.95 -3.45 2.51
CA CYS A 57 -0.21 -2.72 3.04
C CYS A 57 -0.73 -3.34 4.34
N SER A 58 -0.91 -4.66 4.36
CA SER A 58 -1.35 -5.36 5.58
C SER A 58 -0.38 -5.19 6.74
N HIS A 59 0.93 -5.24 6.47
CA HIS A 59 1.97 -5.06 7.49
C HIS A 59 1.97 -3.62 8.03
N THR A 60 1.94 -2.65 7.12
CA THR A 60 1.87 -1.21 7.42
C THR A 60 0.66 -0.89 8.32
N LEU A 61 -0.52 -1.45 8.02
CA LEU A 61 -1.72 -1.27 8.84
C LEU A 61 -1.61 -1.95 10.21
N ALA A 62 -0.98 -3.12 10.29
CA ALA A 62 -0.76 -3.81 11.55
C ALA A 62 0.18 -3.03 12.47
N GLU A 63 1.27 -2.47 11.93
CA GLU A 63 2.20 -1.60 12.65
C GLU A 63 1.49 -0.35 13.18
N MET A 64 0.72 0.34 12.33
CA MET A 64 -0.07 1.51 12.75
C MET A 64 -1.05 1.19 13.88
N THR A 65 -1.72 0.04 13.80
CA THR A 65 -2.66 -0.40 14.83
C THR A 65 -1.94 -0.74 16.13
N SER A 66 -0.77 -1.39 16.05
CA SER A 66 0.07 -1.70 17.20
C SER A 66 0.59 -0.43 17.88
N GLU A 67 1.10 0.53 17.10
CA GLU A 67 1.59 1.80 17.63
C GLU A 67 0.47 2.62 18.25
N LEU A 68 -0.72 2.65 17.64
CA LEU A 68 -1.86 3.37 18.19
C LEU A 68 -2.37 2.72 19.48
N SER A 69 -2.47 1.38 19.54
CA SER A 69 -2.92 0.66 20.74
C SER A 69 -1.93 0.70 21.91
N GLY A 70 -0.62 0.76 21.62
CA GLY A 70 0.42 0.97 22.63
C GLY A 70 0.30 2.31 23.38
N ASN A 71 -0.21 3.37 22.74
CA ASN A 71 -0.43 4.68 23.39
C ASN A 71 -1.75 4.76 24.18
N VAL A 72 -2.58 3.71 24.20
CA VAL A 72 -3.85 3.71 24.96
C VAL A 72 -3.66 3.21 26.41
N SER A 73 -2.46 2.68 26.74
CA SER A 73 -2.18 2.05 28.04
C SER A 73 -1.29 2.86 28.99
N ASP A 74 -0.94 4.10 28.66
CA ASP A 74 -0.23 5.05 29.54
C ASP A 74 -1.07 6.31 29.78
#